data_AF-A6FFH3-F1
#
_entry.id   AF-A6FFH3-F1
#
_cell.length_a   1.000
_cell.length_b   1.000
_cell.length_c   1.000
_cell.angle_alpha   90.00
_cell.angle_beta   90.00
_cell.angle_gamma   90.00
#
_symmetry.space_group_name_H-M   'P 1'
#
loop_
_entity.id
_entity.type
_entity.pdbx_description
1 polymer ?
#
loop_
_entity_poly.entity_id
_entity_poly.type
_entity_poly.pdbx_seq_one_letter_code
_entity_poly.pdbx_strand_id
1 'polypeptide(L)'
;MQAVAFINEKSALLTNNINQFLMHKISYSVLSNLVWDVLQDWQSLDVVDEKVSSEKEQIFWFLIFELHYWGKDKLESNTELRKNLYNCALYLEREQDMPKHCIGLRPNRLVSEETSTNMEQDIVTSR
;
A
#
# COMPACT_ATOMS: atom_id res chain seq x y z
N MET A 1 -4.57 15.04 4.44
CA MET A 1 -4.28 14.55 5.82
C MET A 1 -4.77 13.12 6.11
N GLN A 2 -5.76 12.57 5.39
CA GLN A 2 -6.29 11.22 5.68
C GLN A 2 -5.29 10.08 5.39
N ALA A 3 -4.52 10.16 4.30
CA ALA A 3 -3.60 9.10 3.90
C ALA A 3 -2.48 8.83 4.92
N VAL A 4 -1.84 9.88 5.45
CA VAL A 4 -0.75 9.74 6.43
C VAL A 4 -1.24 9.09 7.73
N ALA A 5 -2.41 9.51 8.22
CA ALA A 5 -3.03 8.93 9.40
C ALA A 5 -3.34 7.44 9.19
N PHE A 6 -3.95 7.11 8.04
CA PHE A 6 -4.23 5.72 7.65
C PHE A 6 -2.96 4.86 7.61
N ILE A 7 -1.92 5.32 6.92
CA ILE A 7 -0.66 4.59 6.79
C ILE A 7 -0.04 4.37 8.18
N ASN A 8 -0.03 5.37 9.05
CA ASN A 8 0.51 5.24 10.40
C ASN A 8 -0.24 4.20 11.24
N GLU A 9 -1.57 4.23 11.22
CA GLU A 9 -2.42 3.27 11.94
C GLU A 9 -2.22 1.84 11.40
N LYS A 10 -2.37 1.66 10.09
CA LYS A 10 -2.28 0.35 9.46
C LYS A 10 -0.86 -0.20 9.47
N SER A 11 0.17 0.65 9.52
CA SER A 11 1.56 0.19 9.68
C SER A 11 1.73 -0.63 10.95
N ALA A 12 1.21 -0.17 12.10
CA ALA A 12 1.35 -0.90 13.36
C ALA A 12 0.65 -2.28 13.32
N LEU A 13 -0.53 -2.34 12.70
CA LEU A 13 -1.25 -3.59 12.48
C LEU A 13 -0.49 -4.54 11.55
N LEU A 14 0.04 -4.00 10.45
CA LEU A 14 0.77 -4.73 9.42
C LEU A 14 2.07 -5.33 9.96
N THR A 15 2.89 -4.53 10.65
CA THR A 15 4.17 -5.00 11.22
C THR A 15 3.96 -6.09 12.26
N ASN A 16 2.95 -5.93 13.12
CA ASN A 16 2.62 -6.94 14.12
C ASN A 16 2.23 -8.28 13.48
N ASN A 17 1.35 -8.26 12.48
CA ASN A 17 0.92 -9.48 11.80
C ASN A 17 2.04 -10.12 10.98
N ILE A 18 2.87 -9.34 10.27
CA ILE A 18 4.05 -9.86 9.56
C ILE A 18 4.98 -10.57 10.55
N ASN A 19 5.31 -9.93 11.68
CA ASN A 19 6.16 -10.53 12.69
C ASN A 19 5.57 -11.83 13.25
N GLN A 20 4.28 -11.85 13.55
CA GLN A 20 3.59 -13.07 13.99
C GLN A 20 3.61 -14.17 12.93
N PHE A 21 3.43 -13.84 11.66
CA PHE A 21 3.49 -14.81 10.57
C PHE A 21 4.89 -15.38 10.37
N LEU A 22 5.92 -14.53 10.39
CA LEU A 22 7.32 -14.95 10.29
C LEU A 22 7.71 -15.87 11.46
N MET A 23 7.10 -15.68 12.63
CA MET A 23 7.23 -16.57 13.80
C MET A 23 6.30 -17.80 13.77
N HIS A 24 5.55 -18.04 12.68
CA HIS A 24 4.58 -19.12 12.53
C HIS A 24 3.45 -19.13 13.58
N LYS A 25 3.09 -17.95 14.13
CA LYS A 25 2.01 -17.78 15.11
C LYS A 25 0.64 -17.55 14.48
N ILE A 26 0.60 -17.02 13.27
CA ILE A 26 -0.62 -16.84 12.48
C ILE A 26 -0.48 -17.52 11.13
N SER A 27 -1.62 -17.86 10.51
CA SER A 27 -1.65 -18.49 9.19
C SER A 27 -1.58 -17.45 8.07
N TYR A 28 -1.23 -17.91 6.86
CA TYR A 28 -1.29 -17.09 5.64
C TYR A 28 -2.67 -16.44 5.42
N SER A 29 -3.76 -17.15 5.75
CA SER A 29 -5.12 -16.60 5.58
C SER A 29 -5.37 -15.34 6.40
N VAL A 30 -4.76 -15.22 7.59
CA VAL A 30 -4.88 -14.02 8.42
C VAL A 30 -4.16 -12.84 7.76
N LEU A 31 -2.96 -13.04 7.20
CA LEU A 31 -2.26 -12.00 6.44
C LEU A 31 -3.01 -11.61 5.18
N SER A 32 -3.53 -12.59 4.43
CA SER A 32 -4.27 -12.33 3.19
C SER A 32 -5.54 -11.52 3.46
N ASN A 33 -6.30 -11.86 4.51
CA ASN A 33 -7.48 -11.11 4.92
C ASN A 33 -7.11 -9.67 5.34
N LEU A 34 -6.06 -9.51 6.15
CA LEU A 34 -5.56 -8.18 6.54
C LEU A 34 -5.23 -7.32 5.32
N VAL A 35 -4.53 -7.88 4.32
CA VAL A 35 -4.19 -7.16 3.09
C VAL A 35 -5.45 -6.72 2.35
N TRP A 36 -6.44 -7.61 2.23
CA TRP A 36 -7.72 -7.27 1.62
C TRP A 36 -8.44 -6.15 2.38
N ASP A 37 -8.53 -6.24 3.71
CA ASP A 37 -9.16 -5.22 4.55
C ASP A 37 -8.48 -3.86 4.39
N VAL A 38 -7.13 -3.83 4.40
CA VAL A 38 -6.35 -2.61 4.17
C VAL A 38 -6.62 -2.00 2.80
N LEU A 39 -6.69 -2.81 1.74
CA LEU A 39 -6.98 -2.34 0.39
C LEU A 39 -8.42 -1.81 0.26
N GLN A 40 -9.39 -2.47 0.89
CA GLN A 40 -10.79 -2.03 0.91
C GLN A 40 -10.94 -0.71 1.67
N ASP A 41 -10.36 -0.62 2.87
CA ASP A 41 -10.37 0.60 3.66
C ASP A 41 -9.72 1.76 2.87
N TRP A 42 -8.58 1.51 2.21
CA TRP A 42 -7.91 2.51 1.38
C TRP A 42 -8.81 3.02 0.25
N GLN A 43 -9.51 2.14 -0.46
CA GLN A 43 -10.42 2.53 -1.53
C GLN A 43 -11.61 3.36 -1.05
N SER A 44 -12.02 3.18 0.21
CA SER A 44 -13.09 3.96 0.82
C SER A 44 -12.66 5.39 1.21
N LEU A 45 -11.35 5.65 1.31
CA LEU A 45 -10.84 6.98 1.59
C LEU A 45 -10.88 7.85 0.32
N ASP A 46 -11.44 9.05 0.44
CA ASP A 46 -11.45 10.04 -0.63
C ASP A 46 -10.13 10.83 -0.65
N VAL A 47 -9.03 10.12 -0.89
CA VAL A 47 -7.68 10.72 -0.97
C VAL A 47 -7.47 11.30 -2.36
N VAL A 48 -7.74 12.60 -2.50
CA VAL A 48 -7.36 13.40 -3.67
C VAL A 48 -6.06 14.14 -3.34
N ASP A 49 -4.91 13.56 -3.69
CA ASP A 49 -3.62 14.22 -3.46
C ASP A 49 -2.58 13.84 -4.53
N GLU A 50 -1.92 14.84 -5.12
CA GLU A 50 -0.95 14.68 -6.22
C GLU A 50 0.51 14.60 -5.75
N LYS A 51 0.86 14.91 -4.49
CA LYS A 51 2.27 14.86 -4.06
C LYS A 51 2.46 14.62 -2.55
N VAL A 52 3.07 13.47 -2.23
CA VAL A 52 4.42 13.26 -1.65
C VAL A 52 4.40 11.83 -1.11
N SER A 53 5.10 10.91 -1.78
CA SER A 53 5.30 9.55 -1.28
C SER A 53 6.43 9.59 -0.26
N SER A 54 6.11 9.45 1.02
CA SER A 54 7.13 9.29 2.07
C SER A 54 7.79 7.91 1.97
N GLU A 55 9.02 7.77 2.47
CA GLU A 55 9.68 6.46 2.56
C GLU A 55 8.82 5.43 3.32
N LYS A 56 8.17 5.88 4.40
CA LYS A 56 7.20 5.08 5.16
C LYS A 56 6.03 4.61 4.30
N GLU A 57 5.47 5.51 3.49
CA GLU A 57 4.40 5.17 2.54
C GLU A 57 4.88 4.17 1.49
N GLN A 58 6.09 4.36 0.94
CA GLN A 58 6.67 3.43 -0.03
C GLN A 58 6.83 2.04 0.58
N ILE A 59 7.38 1.93 1.78
CA ILE A 59 7.56 0.65 2.46
C ILE A 59 6.23 0.01 2.81
N PHE A 60 5.26 0.81 3.27
CA PHE A 60 3.92 0.33 3.55
C PHE A 60 3.28 -0.31 2.31
N TRP A 61 3.28 0.39 1.18
CA TRP A 61 2.70 -0.15 -0.05
C TRP A 61 3.51 -1.30 -0.64
N PHE A 62 4.83 -1.31 -0.44
CA PHE A 62 5.69 -2.42 -0.84
C PHE A 62 5.29 -3.70 -0.09
N LEU A 63 5.12 -3.61 1.23
CA LEU A 63 4.68 -4.75 2.04
C LEU A 63 3.28 -5.24 1.63
N ILE A 64 2.33 -4.34 1.41
CA ILE A 64 0.99 -4.70 0.94
C ILE A 64 1.07 -5.43 -0.40
N PHE A 65 1.88 -4.93 -1.34
CA PHE A 65 2.08 -5.57 -2.64
C PHE A 65 2.69 -6.97 -2.50
N GLU A 66 3.79 -7.12 -1.77
CA GLU A 66 4.48 -8.40 -1.60
C GLU A 66 3.54 -9.45 -0.97
N LEU A 67 2.77 -9.08 0.05
CA LEU A 67 1.83 -9.98 0.71
C LEU A 67 0.62 -10.33 -0.17
N HIS A 68 0.20 -9.42 -1.05
CA HIS A 68 -0.87 -9.67 -2.01
C HIS A 68 -0.41 -10.56 -3.17
N TYR A 69 0.79 -10.29 -3.71
CA TYR A 69 1.31 -10.92 -4.91
C TYR A 69 1.78 -12.36 -4.66
N TRP A 70 2.43 -12.61 -3.51
CA TRP A 70 2.95 -13.93 -3.22
C TRP A 70 1.93 -14.83 -2.54
N GLY A 71 1.82 -16.06 -3.06
CA GLY A 71 1.08 -17.13 -2.40
C GLY A 71 1.81 -17.67 -1.17
N LYS A 72 1.07 -18.42 -0.34
CA LYS A 72 1.53 -19.06 0.90
C LYS A 72 2.91 -19.71 0.76
N ASP A 73 3.08 -20.57 -0.24
CA ASP A 73 4.30 -21.36 -0.40
C ASP A 73 5.56 -20.50 -0.53
N LYS A 74 5.45 -19.35 -1.23
CA LYS A 74 6.59 -18.42 -1.40
C LYS A 74 6.87 -17.63 -0.13
N LEU A 75 5.85 -17.16 0.56
CA LEU A 75 5.99 -16.45 1.83
C LEU A 75 6.56 -17.33 2.97
N GLU A 76 6.33 -18.64 2.90
CA GLU A 76 6.85 -19.59 3.87
C GLU A 76 8.27 -20.08 3.52
N SER A 77 8.56 -20.34 2.24
CA SER A 77 9.82 -20.98 1.84
C SER A 77 10.94 -20.05 1.37
N ASN A 78 10.63 -18.85 0.87
CA ASN A 78 11.64 -17.96 0.32
C ASN A 78 12.31 -17.12 1.43
N THR A 79 13.54 -17.47 1.78
CA THR A 79 14.30 -16.81 2.84
C THR A 79 14.57 -15.33 2.56
N GLU A 80 14.87 -14.96 1.31
CA GLU A 80 15.17 -13.56 0.98
C GLU A 80 13.91 -12.69 1.04
N LEU A 81 12.78 -13.20 0.55
CA LEU A 81 11.49 -12.53 0.70
C LEU A 81 11.15 -12.31 2.18
N ARG A 82 11.27 -13.34 3.01
CA ARG A 82 11.00 -13.24 4.46
C ARG A 82 11.90 -12.24 5.16
N LYS A 83 13.17 -12.17 4.77
CA LYS A 83 14.12 -11.17 5.26
C LYS A 83 13.72 -9.75 4.84
N ASN A 84 13.28 -9.56 3.60
CA ASN A 84 12.80 -8.26 3.13
C ASN A 84 11.55 -7.81 3.90
N LEU A 85 10.57 -8.71 4.09
CA LEU A 85 9.38 -8.43 4.88
C LEU A 85 9.74 -8.03 6.31
N TYR A 86 10.67 -8.75 6.94
CA TYR A 86 11.15 -8.43 8.29
C TYR A 86 11.83 -7.06 8.37
N ASN A 87 12.75 -6.76 7.45
CA ASN A 87 13.46 -5.48 7.44
C ASN A 87 12.51 -4.31 7.18
N CYS A 88 11.55 -4.47 6.28
CA CYS A 88 10.49 -3.48 6.05
C CYS A 88 9.62 -3.28 7.29
N ALA A 89 9.25 -4.36 7.99
CA ALA A 89 8.48 -4.26 9.22
C ALA A 89 9.25 -3.54 10.34
N LEU A 90 10.56 -3.81 10.47
CA LEU A 90 11.42 -3.10 11.41
C LEU A 90 11.52 -1.60 11.09
N TYR A 91 11.64 -1.23 9.81
CA TYR A 91 11.64 0.16 9.38
C TYR A 91 10.34 0.87 9.79
N LEU A 92 9.18 0.27 9.50
CA LEU A 92 7.89 0.87 9.85
C LEU A 92 7.64 0.98 11.37
N GLU A 93 8.21 0.09 12.17
CA GLU A 93 8.05 0.10 13.64
C GLU A 93 9.01 1.07 14.35
N ARG A 94 10.27 1.15 13.88
CA ARG A 94 11.37 1.77 14.65
C ARG A 94 12.23 2.75 13.84
N GLU A 95 11.85 3.05 12.61
CA GLU A 95 12.59 3.94 11.70
C GLU A 95 14.08 3.56 11.63
N GLN A 96 14.36 2.25 11.53
CA GLN A 96 15.72 1.72 11.30
C GLN A 96 16.18 2.04 9.86
N ASP A 97 17.33 1.50 9.45
CA ASP A 97 17.84 1.70 8.09
C ASP A 97 16.81 1.31 7.02
N MET A 98 16.59 2.21 6.06
CA MET A 98 15.68 1.99 4.93
C MET A 98 16.12 0.77 4.11
N PRO A 99 15.25 -0.25 3.95
CA PRO A 99 15.57 -1.40 3.14
C PRO A 99 15.76 -1.01 1.67
N LYS A 100 16.89 -1.44 1.08
CA LYS A 100 17.17 -1.17 -0.33
C LYS A 100 16.13 -1.83 -1.24
N HIS A 101 15.75 -1.16 -2.31
CA HIS A 101 14.83 -1.65 -3.36
C HIS A 101 13.41 -2.01 -2.89
N CYS A 102 13.02 -1.64 -1.67
CA CYS A 102 11.68 -1.85 -1.16
C CYS A 102 10.82 -0.61 -1.40
N ILE A 103 10.43 -0.39 -2.66
CA ILE A 103 9.69 0.80 -3.10
C ILE A 103 8.31 0.38 -3.56
N GLY A 104 7.28 0.76 -2.80
CA GLY A 104 5.90 0.50 -3.12
C GLY A 104 5.21 1.69 -3.77
N LEU A 105 4.25 1.39 -4.63
CA LEU A 105 3.37 2.37 -5.24
C LEU A 105 1.97 2.20 -4.66
N ARG A 106 1.39 3.30 -4.18
CA ARG A 106 0.01 3.27 -3.71
C ARG A 106 -0.94 2.96 -4.86
N PRO A 107 -2.03 2.21 -4.62
CA PRO A 107 -3.10 2.10 -5.59
C PRO A 107 -3.75 3.47 -5.79
N ASN A 108 -3.69 4.00 -7.01
CA ASN A 108 -4.44 5.19 -7.39
C ASN A 108 -5.88 4.78 -7.69
N ARG A 109 -6.85 5.59 -7.25
CA ARG A 109 -8.18 5.54 -7.82
C ARG A 109 -8.01 5.92 -9.28
N LEU A 110 -8.26 4.99 -10.21
CA LEU A 110 -8.47 5.39 -11.59
C LEU A 110 -9.64 6.36 -11.53
N VAL A 111 -9.38 7.65 -11.76
CA VAL A 111 -10.44 8.55 -12.19
C VAL A 111 -10.86 7.93 -13.52
N SER A 112 -12.02 7.28 -13.55
CA SER A 112 -12.68 7.02 -14.82
C SER A 112 -12.75 8.37 -15.50
N GLU A 113 -12.00 8.54 -16.58
CA GLU A 113 -12.13 9.69 -17.46
C GLU A 113 -13.57 9.69 -18.00
N GLU A 114 -14.50 10.25 -17.24
CA GLU A 114 -15.60 10.97 -17.83
C GLU A 114 -15.05 12.35 -18.15
N THR A 115 -14.32 12.42 -19.26
CA THR A 115 -14.24 13.61 -20.11
C THR A 115 -15.65 13.87 -20.65
N SER A 116 -16.55 14.26 -19.75
CA SER A 116 -17.85 14.84 -20.07
C SER A 116 -17.57 16.23 -20.63
N THR A 117 -17.27 16.26 -21.93
CA THR A 117 -17.68 17.29 -22.89
C THR A 117 -17.99 18.66 -22.29
N ASN A 118 -16.98 19.55 -22.23
CA ASN A 118 -17.27 20.97 -22.27
C ASN A 118 -17.67 21.31 -23.72
N MET A 119 -18.99 21.38 -23.89
CA MET A 119 -19.75 22.00 -24.97
C MET A 119 -19.06 23.22 -25.61
N GLU A 120 -19.04 23.22 -26.94
CA GLU A 120 -19.53 24.31 -27.78
C GLU A 120 -19.44 25.73 -27.19
N GLN A 121 -18.33 26.44 -27.42
CA GLN A 121 -18.33 27.91 -27.42
C GLN A 121 -17.62 28.59 -28.60
N ASP A 122 -17.19 27.84 -29.63
CA ASP A 122 -16.46 28.42 -30.78
C ASP A 122 -17.31 28.74 -32.03
N ILE A 123 -18.65 28.86 -31.93
CA ILE A 123 -19.48 29.21 -33.11
C ILE A 123 -20.59 30.24 -32.81
N VAL A 124 -20.37 31.27 -31.98
CA VAL A 124 -21.20 32.50 -32.07
C VAL A 124 -20.42 33.75 -31.65
N THR A 125 -19.32 34.12 -32.32
CA THR A 125 -18.99 35.55 -32.50
C THR A 125 -18.07 35.76 -33.72
N SER A 126 -18.66 35.78 -34.91
CA SER A 126 -18.09 36.52 -36.04
C SER A 126 -19.25 37.24 -36.72
N ARG A 127 -19.42 38.50 -36.31
CA ARG A 127 -20.05 39.53 -37.14
C ARG A 127 -19.03 39.99 -38.17
#